data_AF-A0A248VYZ7-F1
#
_entry.id   AF-A0A248VYZ7-F1
#
_cell.length_a   1.000
_cell.length_b   1.000
_cell.length_c   1.000
_cell.angle_alpha   90.00
_cell.angle_beta   90.00
_cell.angle_gamma   90.00
#
_symmetry.space_group_name_H-M   'P 1'
#
loop_
_entity.id
_entity.type
_entity.pdbx_description
1 polymer ?
#
loop_
_entity_poly.entity_id
_entity_poly.type
_entity_poly.pdbx_seq_one_letter_code
_entity_poly.pdbx_strand_id
1 'polypeptide(L)'
;MSEQFGFDFGDAAARAFALDEPGTWLDPEYTVEQYRAMFAKGTDAVQRIAGPARPLFARGLALAGDELEKMVERCDEGDEPRHLWRVTCKPTDDEFDAFVAHCRAMVGSVFDGIEYKVRDEDGCVATAAMYVRDVGTLIAWRWSETNRAIDFQPWRDSFFLDSYRDRIHAIEAPYSTWGHAYCADKLANSNDGIASVPTFVVNGREYINDGGFSRGSYRECEGWSFTAFSDWQGATFSYRSQCRAWDNGSLERGDRRGLVVRVRGQLCVLDGAVKVYDTQATDAVWQAADADDVETDDETDIGEEEETLEEEIAA
;
A
#
# COMPACT_ATOMS: atom_id res chain seq x y z
N MET A 1 -3.43 -34.07 -22.19
CA MET A 1 -2.17 -33.32 -22.06
C MET A 1 -2.33 -32.47 -20.82
N SER A 2 -1.53 -32.71 -19.78
CA SER A 2 -1.62 -32.00 -18.50
C SER A 2 -1.18 -30.55 -18.69
N GLU A 3 -2.09 -29.61 -18.47
CA GLU A 3 -1.79 -28.19 -18.37
C GLU A 3 -0.85 -27.97 -17.18
N GLN A 4 0.43 -27.80 -17.48
CA GLN A 4 1.42 -27.41 -16.49
C GLN A 4 1.20 -25.92 -16.22
N PHE A 5 0.47 -25.63 -15.14
CA PHE A 5 0.32 -24.29 -14.59
C PHE A 5 1.69 -23.66 -14.35
N GLY A 6 1.82 -22.37 -14.67
CA GLY A 6 3.02 -21.56 -14.41
C GLY A 6 3.19 -21.25 -12.92
N PHE A 7 3.28 -22.28 -12.08
CA PHE A 7 3.60 -22.15 -10.66
C PHE A 7 5.07 -21.75 -10.51
N ASP A 8 5.31 -20.68 -9.76
CA ASP A 8 6.64 -20.36 -9.24
C ASP A 8 6.88 -21.33 -8.07
N PHE A 9 7.73 -22.33 -8.28
CA PHE A 9 8.29 -23.07 -7.15
C PHE A 9 9.27 -22.11 -6.48
N GLY A 10 8.76 -21.38 -5.48
CA GLY A 10 9.56 -20.47 -4.67
C GLY A 10 10.84 -21.16 -4.17
N ASP A 11 11.91 -20.39 -4.08
CA ASP A 11 13.16 -20.85 -3.46
C ASP A 11 12.83 -21.33 -2.04
N ALA A 12 13.14 -22.60 -1.73
CA ALA A 12 12.87 -23.19 -0.41
C ALA A 12 13.59 -22.46 0.75
N ALA A 13 14.49 -21.52 0.41
CA ALA A 13 15.16 -20.61 1.34
C ALA A 13 14.39 -19.30 1.61
N ALA A 14 13.30 -18.99 0.90
CA ALA A 14 12.50 -17.81 1.17
C ALA A 14 11.84 -17.92 2.54
N ARG A 15 12.02 -16.91 3.40
CA ARG A 15 11.39 -16.85 4.72
C ARG A 15 9.88 -16.91 4.53
N ALA A 16 9.22 -17.84 5.21
CA ALA A 16 7.76 -17.92 5.27
C ALA A 16 7.17 -16.54 5.56
N PHE A 17 6.11 -16.18 4.83
CA PHE A 17 5.41 -14.92 5.05
C PHE A 17 4.86 -14.90 6.49
N ALA A 18 5.21 -13.85 7.22
CA ALA A 18 4.87 -13.69 8.63
C ALA A 18 4.32 -12.28 8.87
N LEU A 19 3.35 -12.20 9.78
CA LEU A 19 2.81 -10.95 10.28
C LEU A 19 3.83 -10.25 11.19
N ASP A 20 3.76 -8.93 11.21
CA ASP A 20 4.46 -8.11 12.19
C ASP A 20 3.69 -8.06 13.53
N GLU A 21 4.34 -7.53 14.56
CA GLU A 21 3.67 -7.27 15.84
C GLU A 21 2.54 -6.24 15.65
N PRO A 22 1.38 -6.39 16.31
CA PRO A 22 0.30 -5.41 16.24
C PRO A 22 0.79 -3.99 16.57
N GLY A 23 0.34 -3.01 15.79
CA GLY A 23 0.75 -1.61 15.88
C GLY A 23 1.99 -1.24 15.05
N THR A 24 2.69 -2.20 14.45
CA THR A 24 3.91 -1.94 13.65
C THR A 24 3.67 -0.95 12.51
N TRP A 25 2.56 -1.10 11.79
CA TRP A 25 2.21 -0.27 10.64
C TRP A 25 1.29 0.93 10.98
N LEU A 26 0.98 1.16 12.26
CA LEU A 26 0.14 2.28 12.68
C LEU A 26 0.98 3.50 13.04
N ASP A 27 0.40 4.68 12.81
CA ASP A 27 0.98 5.91 13.33
C ASP A 27 0.87 5.95 14.86
N PRO A 28 1.93 6.39 15.56
CA PRO A 28 1.92 6.50 17.00
C PRO A 28 0.97 7.62 17.46
N GLU A 29 0.45 7.45 18.67
CA GLU A 29 -0.31 8.47 19.39
C GLU A 29 0.48 8.94 20.60
N TYR A 30 0.43 10.24 20.85
CA TYR A 30 1.16 10.88 21.95
C TYR A 30 0.26 11.86 22.69
N THR A 31 0.57 12.11 23.95
CA THR A 31 -0.08 13.17 24.72
C THR A 31 0.42 14.55 24.26
N VAL A 32 -0.30 15.62 24.61
CA VAL A 32 0.10 16.99 24.28
C VAL A 32 1.49 17.32 24.87
N GLU A 33 1.78 16.87 26.09
CA GLU A 33 3.08 17.09 26.73
C GLU A 33 4.21 16.37 25.97
N GLN A 34 3.96 15.14 25.52
CA GLN A 34 4.91 14.38 24.72
C GLN A 34 5.18 15.07 23.38
N TYR A 35 4.15 15.55 22.67
CA TYR A 35 4.34 16.33 21.44
C TYR A 35 5.16 17.61 21.68
N ARG A 36 4.85 18.37 22.74
CA ARG A 36 5.61 19.58 23.09
C ARG A 36 7.08 19.27 23.36
N ALA A 37 7.36 18.19 24.08
CA ALA A 37 8.73 17.73 24.33
C ALA A 37 9.44 17.30 23.03
N MET A 38 8.75 16.59 22.14
CA MET A 38 9.27 16.19 20.82
C MET A 38 9.59 17.41 19.95
N PHE A 39 8.71 18.42 19.90
CA PHE A 39 8.95 19.63 19.11
C PHE A 39 10.08 20.50 19.67
N ALA A 40 10.19 20.63 21.00
CA ALA A 40 11.33 21.30 21.61
C ALA A 40 12.65 20.61 21.25
N LYS A 41 12.70 19.29 21.41
CA LYS A 41 13.87 18.47 21.04
C LYS A 41 14.19 18.57 19.55
N GLY A 42 13.17 18.52 18.69
CA GLY A 42 13.29 18.65 17.24
C GLY A 42 13.83 20.01 16.80
N THR A 43 13.37 21.09 17.45
CA THR A 43 13.84 22.44 17.17
C THR A 43 15.34 22.60 17.47
N ASP A 44 15.81 22.03 18.57
CA ASP A 44 17.25 22.03 18.89
C ASP A 44 18.04 21.12 17.93
N ALA A 45 17.46 19.98 17.58
CA ALA A 45 18.08 18.96 16.75
C ALA A 45 18.20 19.36 15.26
N VAL A 46 17.31 20.20 14.74
CA VAL A 46 17.22 20.54 13.31
C VAL A 46 18.52 21.15 12.76
N GLN A 47 19.31 21.80 13.61
CA GLN A 47 20.59 22.40 13.23
C GLN A 47 21.63 21.37 12.77
N ARG A 48 21.47 20.10 13.17
CA ARG A 48 22.35 18.98 12.78
C ARG A 48 22.11 18.51 11.34
N ILE A 49 20.97 18.84 10.75
CA ILE A 49 20.59 18.41 9.40
C ILE A 49 21.38 19.20 8.37
N ALA A 50 22.01 18.58 7.39
CA ALA A 50 22.72 19.29 6.32
C ALA A 50 21.90 19.37 5.03
N GLY A 51 22.23 20.34 4.17
CA GLY A 51 21.70 20.41 2.81
C GLY A 51 20.24 20.90 2.71
N PRO A 52 19.55 20.57 1.60
CA PRO A 52 18.24 21.13 1.27
C PRO A 52 17.12 20.70 2.23
N ALA A 53 17.33 19.64 3.01
CA ALA A 53 16.33 19.14 3.95
C ALA A 53 16.15 20.02 5.21
N ARG A 54 17.21 20.71 5.67
CA ARG A 54 17.14 21.52 6.92
C ARG A 54 15.98 22.54 6.92
N PRO A 55 15.83 23.43 5.93
CA PRO A 55 14.74 24.40 5.94
C PRO A 55 13.35 23.74 5.87
N LEU A 56 13.22 22.59 5.22
CA LEU A 56 11.97 21.83 5.15
C LEU A 56 11.59 21.23 6.50
N PHE A 57 12.56 20.66 7.23
CA PHE A 57 12.33 20.15 8.59
C PHE A 57 11.95 21.26 9.57
N ALA A 58 12.64 22.40 9.51
CA ALA A 58 12.30 23.54 10.36
C ALA A 58 10.87 24.05 10.09
N ARG A 59 10.46 24.10 8.81
CA ARG A 59 9.10 24.46 8.42
C ARG A 59 8.07 23.43 8.87
N GLY A 60 8.35 22.14 8.71
CA GLY A 60 7.50 21.05 9.15
C GLY A 60 7.25 21.07 10.66
N LEU A 61 8.30 21.27 11.47
CA LEU A 61 8.19 21.42 12.92
C LEU A 61 7.29 22.59 13.32
N ALA A 62 7.45 23.75 12.68
CA ALA A 62 6.63 24.92 12.96
C ALA A 62 5.15 24.66 12.63
N LEU A 63 4.88 24.10 11.45
CA LEU A 63 3.51 23.75 11.02
C LEU A 63 2.86 22.69 11.92
N ALA A 64 3.61 21.68 12.35
CA ALA A 64 3.12 20.65 13.25
C ALA A 64 2.84 21.22 14.65
N GLY A 65 3.65 22.19 15.11
CA GLY A 65 3.38 22.97 16.32
C GLY A 65 2.06 23.74 16.23
N ASP A 66 1.80 24.41 15.11
CA ASP A 66 0.54 25.12 14.88
C ASP A 66 -0.67 24.16 14.86
N GLU A 67 -0.53 22.97 14.26
CA GLU A 67 -1.60 21.95 14.29
C GLU A 67 -1.83 21.36 15.68
N LEU A 68 -0.78 21.21 16.49
CA LEU A 68 -0.92 20.78 17.89
C LEU A 68 -1.75 21.78 18.67
N GLU A 69 -1.48 23.09 18.54
CA GLU A 69 -2.25 24.10 19.28
C GLU A 69 -3.73 24.14 18.81
N LYS A 70 -4.00 23.94 17.52
CA LYS A 70 -5.39 23.75 17.03
C LYS A 70 -6.06 22.51 17.62
N MET A 71 -5.31 21.43 17.81
CA MET A 71 -5.83 20.20 18.44
C MET A 71 -6.16 20.47 19.91
N VAL A 72 -5.27 21.16 20.64
CA VAL A 72 -5.48 21.55 22.04
C VAL A 72 -6.72 22.43 22.19
N GLU A 73 -6.95 23.40 21.30
CA GLU A 73 -8.14 24.26 21.35
C GLU A 73 -9.46 23.49 21.12
N ARG A 74 -9.41 22.38 20.38
CA ARG A 74 -10.60 21.59 19.99
C ARG A 74 -10.92 20.45 20.95
N CYS A 75 -9.97 20.05 21.78
CA CYS A 75 -10.10 18.89 22.66
C CYS A 75 -10.02 19.34 24.12
N ASP A 76 -10.83 18.73 24.99
CA ASP A 76 -10.72 18.93 26.44
C ASP A 76 -9.31 18.53 26.92
N GLU A 77 -8.84 19.15 28.01
CA GLU A 77 -7.50 19.02 28.61
C GLU A 77 -7.15 17.61 29.16
N GLY A 78 -7.78 16.55 28.67
CA GLY A 78 -7.45 15.18 29.01
C GLY A 78 -6.07 14.77 28.49
N ASP A 79 -5.30 14.09 29.34
CA ASP A 79 -3.97 13.52 29.05
C ASP A 79 -4.04 12.23 28.19
N GLU A 80 -5.06 12.13 27.34
CA GLU A 80 -5.21 10.98 26.45
C GLU A 80 -4.26 11.12 25.25
N PRO A 81 -3.58 10.03 24.85
CA PRO A 81 -2.82 10.00 23.60
C PRO A 81 -3.73 10.32 22.40
N ARG A 82 -3.20 11.10 21.47
CA ARG A 82 -3.91 11.50 20.24
C ARG A 82 -2.98 11.43 19.04
N HIS A 83 -3.55 11.09 17.90
CA HIS A 83 -2.88 11.20 16.61
C HIS A 83 -2.84 12.66 16.15
N LEU A 84 -1.64 13.18 15.84
CA LEU A 84 -1.46 14.46 15.18
C LEU A 84 -1.29 14.23 13.68
N TRP A 85 -2.23 14.72 12.87
CA TRP A 85 -2.15 14.58 11.43
C TRP A 85 -0.86 15.21 10.85
N ARG A 86 -0.28 14.55 9.85
CA ARG A 86 0.86 15.09 9.09
C ARG A 86 0.56 16.47 8.50
N VAL A 87 1.60 17.27 8.33
CA VAL A 87 1.50 18.63 7.78
C VAL A 87 2.25 18.76 6.46
N THR A 88 1.65 19.44 5.48
CA THR A 88 2.29 19.66 4.18
C THR A 88 3.11 20.95 4.18
N CYS A 89 4.42 20.82 3.91
CA CYS A 89 5.40 21.92 3.94
C CYS A 89 5.31 22.91 2.76
N LYS A 90 4.50 22.63 1.74
CA LYS A 90 4.33 23.44 0.51
C LYS A 90 5.67 23.95 -0.04
N PRO A 91 6.56 23.05 -0.49
CA PRO A 91 7.85 23.44 -1.04
C PRO A 91 7.68 24.20 -2.35
N THR A 92 8.64 25.06 -2.68
CA THR A 92 8.85 25.50 -4.07
C THR A 92 9.31 24.34 -4.95
N ASP A 93 9.22 24.51 -6.25
CA ASP A 93 9.66 23.52 -7.24
C ASP A 93 11.13 23.11 -7.02
N ASP A 94 12.01 24.09 -6.86
CA ASP A 94 13.44 23.87 -6.61
C ASP A 94 13.70 23.17 -5.27
N GLU A 95 12.96 23.53 -4.21
CA GLU A 95 13.07 22.87 -2.90
C GLU A 95 12.66 21.39 -2.99
N PHE A 96 11.59 21.09 -3.73
CA PHE A 96 11.12 19.73 -3.94
C PHE A 96 12.17 18.90 -4.68
N ASP A 97 12.62 19.39 -5.84
CA ASP A 97 13.56 18.66 -6.69
C ASP A 97 14.92 18.48 -6.00
N ALA A 98 15.39 19.48 -5.26
CA ALA A 98 16.61 19.38 -4.46
C ALA A 98 16.48 18.37 -3.33
N PHE A 99 15.34 18.31 -2.63
CA PHE A 99 15.11 17.32 -1.58
C PHE A 99 15.07 15.90 -2.13
N VAL A 100 14.33 15.66 -3.22
CA VAL A 100 14.27 14.34 -3.87
C VAL A 100 15.66 13.90 -4.35
N ALA A 101 16.41 14.80 -5.00
CA ALA A 101 17.77 14.51 -5.45
C ALA A 101 18.71 14.20 -4.27
N HIS A 102 18.60 14.95 -3.18
CA HIS A 102 19.37 14.71 -1.95
C HIS A 102 19.06 13.33 -1.35
N CYS A 103 17.78 12.98 -1.19
CA CYS A 103 17.40 11.67 -0.67
C CYS A 103 17.96 10.53 -1.55
N ARG A 104 17.82 10.63 -2.88
CA ARG A 104 18.36 9.64 -3.82
C ARG A 104 19.88 9.48 -3.72
N ALA A 105 20.62 10.58 -3.59
CA ALA A 105 22.06 10.54 -3.46
C ALA A 105 22.53 9.90 -2.14
N MET A 106 21.68 9.89 -1.12
CA MET A 106 22.02 9.46 0.23
C MET A 106 21.50 8.06 0.59
N VAL A 107 20.68 7.43 -0.27
CA VAL A 107 20.24 6.04 -0.07
C VAL A 107 21.46 5.12 0.10
N GLY A 108 21.43 4.27 1.13
CA GLY A 108 22.53 3.35 1.46
C GLY A 108 23.70 3.98 2.22
N SER A 109 23.68 5.30 2.45
CA SER A 109 24.66 5.95 3.30
C SER A 109 24.36 5.70 4.78
N VAL A 110 25.40 5.53 5.59
CA VAL A 110 25.27 5.28 7.03
C VAL A 110 25.57 6.58 7.79
N PHE A 111 24.52 7.18 8.35
CA PHE A 111 24.59 8.34 9.22
C PHE A 111 23.89 8.01 10.53
N ASP A 112 24.51 8.30 11.68
CA ASP A 112 23.87 8.03 12.98
C ASP A 112 22.57 8.83 13.11
N GLY A 113 21.47 8.10 13.28
CA GLY A 113 20.14 8.67 13.46
C GLY A 113 19.56 9.35 12.22
N ILE A 114 20.06 9.07 11.01
CA ILE A 114 19.44 9.56 9.78
C ILE A 114 19.22 8.38 8.83
N GLU A 115 17.99 8.27 8.31
CA GLU A 115 17.61 7.25 7.35
C GLU A 115 17.07 7.91 6.08
N TYR A 116 17.38 7.31 4.94
CA TYR A 116 16.89 7.73 3.63
C TYR A 116 16.26 6.54 2.93
N LYS A 117 15.09 6.74 2.34
CA LYS A 117 14.43 5.72 1.54
C LYS A 117 13.76 6.36 0.34
N VAL A 118 13.90 5.71 -0.82
CA VAL A 118 13.29 6.14 -2.07
C VAL A 118 12.58 4.95 -2.68
N ARG A 119 11.38 5.19 -3.21
CA ARG A 119 10.61 4.25 -4.00
C ARG A 119 10.19 4.96 -5.29
N ASP A 120 10.71 4.49 -6.42
CA ASP A 120 10.34 4.99 -7.73
C ASP A 120 9.36 3.99 -8.37
N GLU A 121 8.15 4.46 -8.66
CA GLU A 121 7.08 3.67 -9.28
C GLU A 121 6.83 4.23 -10.69
N ASP A 122 7.42 3.56 -11.68
CA ASP A 122 7.18 3.74 -13.14
C ASP A 122 7.47 5.13 -13.71
N GLY A 123 8.44 5.84 -13.12
CA GLY A 123 8.93 7.14 -13.61
C GLY A 123 7.97 8.32 -13.38
N CYS A 124 6.65 8.06 -13.30
CA CYS A 124 5.60 9.04 -13.03
C CYS A 124 5.35 9.26 -11.54
N VAL A 125 5.44 8.20 -10.73
CA VAL A 125 5.26 8.25 -9.28
C VAL A 125 6.63 8.08 -8.61
N ALA A 126 6.95 8.99 -7.70
CA ALA A 126 8.19 8.91 -6.93
C ALA A 126 7.92 9.33 -5.49
N THR A 127 8.39 8.52 -4.56
CA THR A 127 8.37 8.81 -3.14
C THR A 127 9.80 8.83 -2.63
N ALA A 128 10.19 9.93 -1.99
CA ALA A 128 11.51 10.07 -1.39
C ALA A 128 11.36 10.58 0.04
N ALA A 129 11.93 9.88 1.00
CA ALA A 129 11.80 10.19 2.40
C ALA A 129 13.15 10.32 3.10
N MET A 130 13.17 11.17 4.12
CA MET A 130 14.27 11.33 5.05
C MET A 130 13.72 11.33 6.48
N TYR A 131 14.24 10.45 7.33
CA TYR A 131 13.97 10.45 8.76
C TYR A 131 15.22 10.92 9.50
N VAL A 132 15.01 11.77 10.51
CA VAL A 132 16.07 12.23 11.42
C VAL A 132 15.62 11.99 12.85
N ARG A 133 16.41 11.21 13.59
CA ARG A 133 16.23 10.93 15.01
C ARG A 133 16.08 12.24 15.78
N ASP A 134 15.05 12.29 16.62
CA ASP A 134 14.66 13.43 17.45
C ASP A 134 14.05 14.63 16.71
N VAL A 135 13.88 14.55 15.38
CA VAL A 135 13.25 15.61 14.59
C VAL A 135 11.95 15.10 13.97
N GLY A 136 11.98 13.98 13.26
CA GLY A 136 10.84 13.42 12.55
C GLY A 136 11.18 13.00 11.12
N THR A 137 10.15 12.88 10.29
CA THR A 137 10.21 12.41 8.91
C THR A 137 9.71 13.49 7.96
N LEU A 138 10.40 13.67 6.84
CA LEU A 138 9.88 14.30 5.63
C LEU A 138 9.65 13.26 4.55
N ILE A 139 8.50 13.30 3.89
CA ILE A 139 8.18 12.45 2.73
C ILE A 139 7.74 13.32 1.56
N ALA A 140 8.52 13.27 0.49
CA ALA A 140 8.14 13.83 -0.80
C ALA A 140 7.30 12.83 -1.56
N TRP A 141 6.11 13.25 -1.96
CA TRP A 141 5.19 12.53 -2.83
C TRP A 141 5.14 13.24 -4.17
N ARG A 142 5.36 12.50 -5.25
CA ARG A 142 5.07 12.94 -6.61
C ARG A 142 4.09 11.95 -7.23
N TRP A 143 2.85 12.37 -7.41
CA TRP A 143 1.82 11.58 -8.12
C TRP A 143 1.77 11.93 -9.62
N SER A 144 2.24 13.12 -9.96
CA SER A 144 2.42 13.58 -11.33
C SER A 144 3.44 14.71 -11.42
N GLU A 145 3.75 15.15 -12.64
CA GLU A 145 4.57 16.35 -12.88
C GLU A 145 4.04 17.60 -12.15
N THR A 146 2.72 17.73 -11.99
CA THR A 146 2.06 18.91 -11.40
C THR A 146 1.44 18.66 -10.02
N ASN A 147 1.38 17.40 -9.57
CA ASN A 147 0.83 17.02 -8.28
C ASN A 147 1.95 16.45 -7.41
N ARG A 148 2.47 17.30 -6.54
CA ARG A 148 3.56 16.98 -5.63
C ARG A 148 3.40 17.66 -4.27
N ALA A 149 3.85 17.00 -3.22
CA ALA A 149 3.82 17.49 -1.84
C ALA A 149 5.03 17.00 -1.07
N ILE A 150 5.45 17.76 -0.05
CA ILE A 150 6.34 17.25 1.01
C ILE A 150 5.57 17.32 2.31
N ASP A 151 5.33 16.17 2.90
CA ASP A 151 4.67 16.04 4.19
C ASP A 151 5.71 15.86 5.30
N PHE A 152 5.38 16.36 6.49
CA PHE A 152 6.16 16.23 7.71
C PHE A 152 5.34 15.55 8.81
N GLN A 153 6.01 14.72 9.59
CA GLN A 153 5.52 14.14 10.83
C GLN A 153 6.64 14.03 11.86
N PRO A 154 6.36 14.19 13.17
CA PRO A 154 7.41 14.23 14.20
C PRO A 154 7.93 12.86 14.67
N TRP A 155 7.62 11.77 13.97
CA TRP A 155 8.12 10.42 14.24
C TRP A 155 8.78 9.78 13.02
N ARG A 156 9.31 8.55 13.18
CA ARG A 156 9.80 7.72 12.08
C ARG A 156 8.62 7.08 11.36
N ASP A 157 8.36 7.46 10.12
CA ASP A 157 7.22 6.94 9.36
C ASP A 157 7.33 5.44 9.05
N SER A 158 6.17 4.77 8.92
CA SER A 158 6.09 3.37 8.51
C SER A 158 6.62 3.13 7.10
N PHE A 159 6.73 4.16 6.26
CA PHE A 159 7.42 4.09 4.97
C PHE A 159 8.85 3.53 5.10
N PHE A 160 9.54 3.73 6.23
CA PHE A 160 10.88 3.17 6.47
C PHE A 160 10.90 1.70 6.92
N LEU A 161 9.75 1.03 7.04
CA LEU A 161 9.66 -0.41 7.23
C LEU A 161 9.87 -1.15 5.91
N ASP A 162 10.27 -2.42 5.96
CA ASP A 162 10.38 -3.25 4.75
C ASP A 162 8.97 -3.56 4.23
N SER A 163 8.62 -2.94 3.10
CA SER A 163 7.27 -2.96 2.53
C SER A 163 7.20 -3.93 1.34
N TYR A 164 6.03 -4.54 1.12
CA TYR A 164 5.83 -5.38 -0.07
C TYR A 164 6.03 -4.59 -1.37
N ARG A 165 5.86 -3.27 -1.31
CA ARG A 165 6.02 -2.34 -2.43
C ARG A 165 7.45 -1.99 -2.78
N ASP A 166 8.42 -2.23 -1.89
CA ASP A 166 9.81 -1.81 -2.10
C ASP A 166 10.50 -2.52 -3.27
N ARG A 167 9.96 -3.66 -3.73
CA ARG A 167 10.52 -4.47 -4.81
C ARG A 167 9.46 -4.90 -5.82
N ILE A 168 8.35 -4.18 -5.91
CA ILE A 168 7.33 -4.46 -6.92
C ILE A 168 7.96 -4.27 -8.30
N HIS A 169 7.88 -5.33 -9.11
CA HIS A 169 8.29 -5.28 -10.50
C HIS A 169 7.17 -4.69 -11.35
N ALA A 170 7.53 -3.76 -12.23
CA ALA A 170 6.59 -3.15 -13.15
C ALA A 170 6.69 -3.74 -14.56
N ILE A 171 5.53 -4.08 -15.11
CA ILE A 171 5.40 -4.74 -16.40
C ILE A 171 4.52 -3.89 -17.32
N GLU A 172 5.09 -3.44 -18.44
CA GLU A 172 4.31 -2.78 -19.48
C GLU A 172 3.51 -3.82 -20.27
N ALA A 173 2.18 -3.71 -20.29
CA ALA A 173 1.30 -4.58 -21.06
C ALA A 173 0.01 -3.83 -21.46
N PRO A 174 -0.53 -4.07 -22.67
CA PRO A 174 -1.76 -3.41 -23.13
C PRO A 174 -2.92 -3.58 -22.16
N TYR A 175 -3.71 -2.52 -21.95
CA TYR A 175 -4.82 -2.55 -21.01
C TYR A 175 -5.84 -3.66 -21.31
N SER A 176 -6.04 -3.98 -22.59
CA SER A 176 -6.90 -5.09 -23.02
C SER A 176 -6.51 -6.45 -22.43
N THR A 177 -5.23 -6.62 -22.07
CA THR A 177 -4.71 -7.86 -21.50
C THR A 177 -5.16 -8.07 -20.05
N TRP A 178 -5.39 -7.02 -19.28
CA TRP A 178 -5.55 -7.14 -17.82
C TRP A 178 -6.75 -6.36 -17.24
N GLY A 179 -7.33 -5.43 -17.99
CA GLY A 179 -8.48 -4.64 -17.55
C GLY A 179 -9.72 -5.48 -17.25
N HIS A 180 -9.98 -6.50 -18.07
CA HIS A 180 -11.12 -7.42 -17.91
C HIS A 180 -11.03 -8.31 -16.66
N ALA A 181 -9.84 -8.44 -16.07
CA ALA A 181 -9.59 -9.27 -14.89
C ALA A 181 -9.75 -8.50 -13.57
N TYR A 182 -10.23 -7.26 -13.60
CA TYR A 182 -10.48 -6.46 -12.39
C TYR A 182 -11.43 -7.19 -11.43
N CYS A 183 -11.03 -7.31 -10.16
CA CYS A 183 -11.78 -8.07 -9.16
C CYS A 183 -11.75 -7.50 -7.74
N ALA A 184 -11.34 -6.25 -7.54
CA ALA A 184 -11.27 -5.63 -6.21
C ALA A 184 -12.62 -5.68 -5.47
N ASP A 185 -13.73 -5.41 -6.18
CA ASP A 185 -15.08 -5.46 -5.59
C ASP A 185 -15.50 -6.90 -5.24
N LYS A 186 -15.09 -7.90 -6.03
CA LYS A 186 -15.35 -9.32 -5.74
C LYS A 186 -14.62 -9.75 -4.47
N LEU A 187 -13.37 -9.29 -4.29
CA LEU A 187 -12.57 -9.53 -3.09
C LEU A 187 -13.21 -8.84 -1.88
N ALA A 188 -13.55 -7.57 -1.99
CA ALA A 188 -14.14 -6.82 -0.88
C ALA A 188 -15.48 -7.38 -0.42
N ASN A 189 -16.34 -7.77 -1.37
CA ASN A 189 -17.68 -8.29 -1.08
C ASN A 189 -17.66 -9.72 -0.53
N SER A 190 -16.56 -10.47 -0.67
CA SER A 190 -16.49 -11.83 -0.13
C SER A 190 -16.45 -11.87 1.40
N ASN A 191 -16.01 -10.78 2.06
CA ASN A 191 -15.93 -10.67 3.52
C ASN A 191 -15.20 -11.87 4.17
N ASP A 192 -15.95 -12.77 4.82
CA ASP A 192 -15.42 -13.97 5.47
C ASP A 192 -15.32 -15.17 4.50
N GLY A 193 -16.00 -15.10 3.36
CA GLY A 193 -15.96 -16.09 2.28
C GLY A 193 -14.79 -15.91 1.32
N ILE A 194 -14.67 -16.85 0.38
CA ILE A 194 -13.58 -16.93 -0.60
C ILE A 194 -14.09 -16.46 -1.97
N ALA A 195 -13.53 -15.37 -2.47
CA ALA A 195 -13.90 -14.82 -3.78
C ALA A 195 -13.43 -15.73 -4.93
N SER A 196 -14.31 -15.96 -5.92
CA SER A 196 -13.90 -16.48 -7.22
C SER A 196 -13.45 -15.33 -8.11
N VAL A 197 -12.19 -15.34 -8.53
CA VAL A 197 -11.55 -14.20 -9.20
C VAL A 197 -11.13 -14.55 -10.63
N PRO A 198 -11.34 -13.64 -11.61
CA PRO A 198 -10.75 -13.77 -12.93
C PRO A 198 -9.23 -13.57 -12.85
N THR A 199 -8.54 -14.06 -13.87
CA THR A 199 -7.09 -13.93 -14.02
C THR A 199 -6.74 -13.32 -15.37
N PHE A 200 -5.52 -12.83 -15.48
CA PHE A 200 -4.91 -12.44 -16.75
C PHE A 200 -3.49 -13.01 -16.84
N VAL A 201 -2.97 -13.10 -18.07
CA VAL A 201 -1.63 -13.65 -18.31
C VAL A 201 -0.74 -12.60 -18.98
N VAL A 202 0.41 -12.34 -18.37
CA VAL A 202 1.46 -11.46 -18.92
C VAL A 202 2.81 -12.14 -18.74
N ASN A 203 3.66 -12.10 -19.77
CA ASN A 203 4.99 -12.72 -19.77
C ASN A 203 4.98 -14.21 -19.34
N GLY A 204 3.92 -14.94 -19.69
CA GLY A 204 3.75 -16.35 -19.35
C GLY A 204 3.42 -16.63 -17.88
N ARG A 205 3.16 -15.59 -17.08
CA ARG A 205 2.72 -15.68 -15.69
C ARG A 205 1.28 -15.21 -15.55
N GLU A 206 0.56 -15.84 -14.64
CA GLU A 206 -0.84 -15.55 -14.37
C GLU A 206 -0.99 -14.71 -13.11
N TYR A 207 -1.91 -13.75 -13.15
CA TYR A 207 -2.13 -12.77 -12.09
C TYR A 207 -3.63 -12.49 -11.93
N ILE A 208 -4.03 -11.98 -10.77
CA ILE A 208 -5.33 -11.33 -10.57
C ILE A 208 -5.15 -9.81 -10.53
N ASN A 209 -6.20 -9.04 -10.81
CA ASN A 209 -6.15 -7.57 -10.78
C ASN A 209 -7.00 -7.04 -9.60
N ASP A 210 -6.34 -6.56 -8.55
CA ASP A 210 -6.96 -6.06 -7.30
C ASP A 210 -7.13 -4.53 -7.25
N GLY A 211 -7.00 -3.85 -8.38
CA GLY A 211 -7.20 -2.40 -8.38
C GLY A 211 -6.81 -1.74 -9.68
N GLY A 212 -7.35 -0.55 -9.93
CA GLY A 212 -7.02 0.23 -11.11
C GLY A 212 -6.70 1.67 -10.76
N PHE A 213 -5.70 2.23 -11.41
CA PHE A 213 -5.46 3.67 -11.46
C PHE A 213 -5.45 4.14 -12.91
N SER A 214 -6.05 5.30 -13.15
CA SER A 214 -6.23 5.85 -14.49
C SER A 214 -5.91 7.35 -14.52
N ARG A 215 -5.14 7.76 -15.53
CA ARG A 215 -4.80 9.17 -15.77
C ARG A 215 -4.54 9.43 -17.25
N GLY A 216 -5.45 10.11 -17.93
CA GLY A 216 -5.31 10.34 -19.38
C GLY A 216 -5.30 9.01 -20.14
N SER A 217 -4.28 8.76 -20.97
CA SER A 217 -4.05 7.46 -21.62
C SER A 217 -3.30 6.45 -20.74
N TYR A 218 -2.83 6.87 -19.55
CA TYR A 218 -2.15 5.98 -18.63
C TYR A 218 -3.15 5.16 -17.82
N ARG A 219 -2.94 3.85 -17.75
CA ARG A 219 -3.69 2.91 -16.92
C ARG A 219 -2.68 2.01 -16.19
N GLU A 220 -2.94 1.72 -14.93
CA GLU A 220 -2.17 0.72 -14.18
C GLU A 220 -3.07 -0.11 -13.27
N CYS A 221 -2.60 -1.29 -12.88
CA CYS A 221 -3.15 -2.09 -11.81
C CYS A 221 -2.06 -2.65 -10.90
N GLU A 222 -2.46 -3.00 -9.67
CA GLU A 222 -1.70 -3.91 -8.83
C GLU A 222 -2.15 -5.33 -9.15
N GLY A 223 -1.25 -6.07 -9.81
CA GLY A 223 -1.43 -7.47 -10.13
C GLY A 223 -0.90 -8.35 -9.01
N TRP A 224 -1.60 -9.44 -8.69
CA TRP A 224 -1.17 -10.37 -7.65
C TRP A 224 -0.95 -11.76 -8.22
N SER A 225 0.26 -12.30 -8.04
CA SER A 225 0.55 -13.70 -8.27
C SER A 225 -0.06 -14.55 -7.16
N PHE A 226 -0.16 -15.86 -7.42
CA PHE A 226 -0.73 -16.79 -6.49
C PHE A 226 -0.08 -18.16 -6.59
N THR A 227 -0.13 -18.89 -5.48
CA THR A 227 0.29 -20.28 -5.39
C THR A 227 -0.87 -21.18 -4.98
N ALA A 228 -0.72 -22.49 -5.16
CA ALA A 228 -1.69 -23.46 -4.66
C ALA A 228 -1.78 -23.37 -3.14
N PHE A 229 -2.99 -23.52 -2.58
CA PHE A 229 -3.19 -23.46 -1.12
C PHE A 229 -2.30 -24.44 -0.35
N SER A 230 -2.03 -25.63 -0.91
CA SER A 230 -1.15 -26.66 -0.31
C SER A 230 0.32 -26.24 -0.21
N ASP A 231 0.75 -25.31 -1.04
CA ASP A 231 2.15 -24.93 -1.18
C ASP A 231 2.47 -23.65 -0.38
N TRP A 232 1.44 -22.96 0.11
CA TRP A 232 1.59 -21.77 0.94
C TRP A 232 2.15 -22.10 2.32
N GLN A 233 3.16 -21.34 2.73
CA GLN A 233 3.79 -21.43 4.04
C GLN A 233 3.70 -20.06 4.72
N GLY A 234 2.58 -19.81 5.41
CA GLY A 234 2.33 -18.53 6.09
C GLY A 234 0.91 -18.42 6.64
N ALA A 235 0.59 -17.26 7.22
CA ALA A 235 -0.78 -16.95 7.63
C ALA A 235 -1.71 -16.84 6.41
N THR A 236 -2.95 -17.27 6.56
CA THR A 236 -4.00 -17.16 5.54
C THR A 236 -5.11 -16.24 6.01
N PHE A 237 -5.73 -15.52 5.07
CA PHE A 237 -6.78 -14.55 5.38
C PHE A 237 -8.02 -14.74 4.50
N SER A 238 -9.18 -14.45 5.09
CA SER A 238 -10.33 -13.93 4.36
C SER A 238 -10.16 -12.42 4.17
N TYR A 239 -10.96 -11.79 3.32
CA TYR A 239 -10.89 -10.33 3.17
C TYR A 239 -11.13 -9.62 4.52
N ARG A 240 -12.10 -10.08 5.32
CA ARG A 240 -12.39 -9.49 6.63
C ARG A 240 -11.22 -9.64 7.61
N SER A 241 -10.59 -10.82 7.70
CA SER A 241 -9.47 -11.01 8.63
C SER A 241 -8.21 -10.26 8.18
N GLN A 242 -8.01 -10.10 6.87
CA GLN A 242 -6.95 -9.24 6.32
C GLN A 242 -7.18 -7.76 6.66
N CYS A 243 -8.41 -7.26 6.51
CA CYS A 243 -8.76 -5.91 6.95
C CYS A 243 -8.46 -5.70 8.44
N ARG A 244 -8.80 -6.67 9.30
CA ARG A 244 -8.44 -6.59 10.73
C ARG A 244 -6.93 -6.56 10.97
N ALA A 245 -6.14 -7.28 10.18
CA ALA A 245 -4.68 -7.26 10.27
C ALA A 245 -4.09 -5.91 9.81
N TRP A 246 -4.71 -5.26 8.81
CA TRP A 246 -4.36 -3.88 8.45
C TRP A 246 -4.74 -2.89 9.53
N ASP A 247 -5.97 -2.98 10.05
CA ASP A 247 -6.50 -2.03 11.03
C ASP A 247 -5.78 -2.13 12.37
N ASN A 248 -5.29 -3.31 12.76
CA ASN A 248 -4.44 -3.47 13.95
C ASN A 248 -2.94 -3.24 13.67
N GLY A 249 -2.55 -3.00 12.42
CA GLY A 249 -1.17 -2.73 12.00
C GLY A 249 -0.19 -3.90 12.09
N SER A 250 -0.67 -5.15 12.09
CA SER A 250 0.18 -6.34 11.94
C SER A 250 0.52 -6.65 10.46
N LEU A 251 -0.16 -5.97 9.53
CA LEU A 251 0.05 -6.08 8.10
C LEU A 251 -0.01 -4.69 7.43
N GLU A 252 0.87 -4.44 6.46
CA GLU A 252 0.85 -3.21 5.66
C GLU A 252 -0.48 -3.09 4.88
N ARG A 253 -1.11 -1.92 4.91
CA ARG A 253 -2.39 -1.72 4.21
C ARG A 253 -2.23 -1.90 2.70
N GLY A 254 -3.10 -2.74 2.13
CA GLY A 254 -3.05 -3.13 0.72
C GLY A 254 -2.18 -4.36 0.45
N ASP A 255 -1.36 -4.83 1.40
CA ASP A 255 -0.66 -6.10 1.22
C ASP A 255 -1.68 -7.24 1.19
N ARG A 256 -1.77 -7.93 0.04
CA ARG A 256 -2.68 -9.05 -0.18
C ARG A 256 -2.09 -10.41 0.10
N ARG A 257 -0.80 -10.51 0.46
CA ARG A 257 -0.15 -11.80 0.72
C ARG A 257 -0.92 -12.58 1.79
N GLY A 258 -1.16 -13.86 1.52
CA GLY A 258 -1.96 -14.73 2.39
C GLY A 258 -3.48 -14.69 2.14
N LEU A 259 -4.00 -13.79 1.30
CA LEU A 259 -5.44 -13.78 0.97
C LEU A 259 -5.81 -15.03 0.17
N VAL A 260 -6.81 -15.76 0.66
CA VAL A 260 -7.32 -16.98 -0.01
C VAL A 260 -8.35 -16.61 -1.06
N VAL A 261 -8.17 -17.13 -2.27
CA VAL A 261 -9.05 -16.90 -3.42
C VAL A 261 -9.34 -18.20 -4.17
N ARG A 262 -10.38 -18.20 -5.02
CA ARG A 262 -10.63 -19.26 -5.99
C ARG A 262 -10.26 -18.80 -7.40
N VAL A 263 -9.29 -19.48 -8.00
CA VAL A 263 -8.92 -19.32 -9.41
C VAL A 263 -9.39 -20.54 -10.17
N ARG A 264 -10.32 -20.37 -11.12
CA ARG A 264 -10.93 -21.47 -11.89
C ARG A 264 -11.44 -22.63 -10.99
N GLY A 265 -12.03 -22.28 -9.85
CA GLY A 265 -12.57 -23.23 -8.87
C GLY A 265 -11.56 -23.81 -7.86
N GLN A 266 -10.26 -23.63 -8.10
CA GLN A 266 -9.19 -24.13 -7.22
C GLN A 266 -8.83 -23.11 -6.13
N LEU A 267 -8.56 -23.59 -4.92
CA LEU A 267 -8.10 -22.74 -3.83
C LEU A 267 -6.63 -22.34 -4.03
N CYS A 268 -6.40 -21.03 -4.03
CA CYS A 268 -5.10 -20.42 -4.18
C CYS A 268 -4.88 -19.37 -3.09
N VAL A 269 -3.62 -19.00 -2.86
CA VAL A 269 -3.22 -17.94 -1.94
C VAL A 269 -2.39 -16.92 -2.69
N LEU A 270 -2.73 -15.63 -2.53
CA LEU A 270 -1.95 -14.54 -3.12
C LEU A 270 -0.58 -14.45 -2.44
N ASP A 271 0.51 -14.34 -3.21
CA ASP A 271 1.87 -14.49 -2.69
C ASP A 271 2.85 -13.38 -3.09
N GLY A 272 2.56 -12.62 -4.14
CA GLY A 272 3.44 -11.56 -4.63
C GLY A 272 2.70 -10.49 -5.42
N ALA A 273 3.13 -9.25 -5.27
CA ALA A 273 2.62 -8.10 -6.01
C ALA A 273 3.51 -7.78 -7.22
N VAL A 274 2.86 -7.42 -8.32
CA VAL A 274 3.46 -6.79 -9.49
C VAL A 274 2.65 -5.56 -9.86
N LYS A 275 3.28 -4.63 -10.56
CA LYS A 275 2.58 -3.51 -11.17
C LYS A 275 2.46 -3.77 -12.65
N VAL A 276 1.28 -3.59 -13.23
CA VAL A 276 1.08 -3.73 -14.67
C VAL A 276 0.52 -2.42 -15.18
N TYR A 277 1.11 -1.87 -16.24
CA TYR A 277 0.72 -0.55 -16.74
C TYR A 277 0.69 -0.48 -18.27
N ASP A 278 -0.09 0.47 -18.78
CA ASP A 278 -0.22 0.84 -20.18
C ASP A 278 -0.17 2.37 -20.28
N THR A 279 0.76 2.91 -21.08
CA THR A 279 0.91 4.36 -21.28
C THR A 279 0.02 4.91 -22.40
N GLN A 280 -0.55 4.03 -23.24
CA GLN A 280 -1.30 4.35 -24.46
C GLN A 280 -2.70 3.72 -24.47
N ALA A 281 -3.27 3.43 -23.29
CA ALA A 281 -4.56 2.80 -23.19
C ALA A 281 -5.66 3.66 -23.82
N THR A 282 -6.54 3.00 -24.57
CA THR A 282 -7.77 3.60 -25.12
C THR A 282 -8.98 3.00 -24.40
N ASP A 283 -9.94 3.84 -23.98
CA ASP A 283 -11.13 3.43 -23.21
C ASP A 283 -12.10 2.48 -23.93
N ALA A 284 -11.83 2.14 -25.19
CA ALA A 284 -12.68 1.30 -26.03
C ALA A 284 -12.89 -0.13 -25.51
N VAL A 285 -12.13 -0.59 -24.51
CA VAL A 285 -12.20 -1.97 -23.99
C VAL A 285 -13.34 -2.17 -22.97
N TRP A 286 -13.73 -1.15 -22.21
CA TRP A 286 -14.77 -1.30 -21.17
C TRP A 286 -16.21 -1.28 -21.69
N GLN A 287 -16.47 -0.56 -22.78
CA GLN A 287 -17.83 -0.43 -23.31
C GLN A 287 -18.38 -1.71 -23.94
N ALA A 288 -17.54 -2.73 -24.16
CA ALA A 288 -17.97 -4.00 -24.73
C ALA A 288 -18.37 -5.04 -23.67
N ALA A 289 -17.82 -4.99 -22.45
CA ALA A 289 -18.09 -5.98 -21.41
C ALA A 289 -19.36 -5.65 -20.60
N ASP A 290 -19.66 -4.37 -20.35
CA ASP A 290 -20.89 -3.95 -19.67
C ASP A 290 -22.16 -4.13 -20.54
N ALA A 291 -22.00 -4.37 -21.85
CA ALA A 291 -23.12 -4.61 -22.76
C ALA A 291 -23.61 -6.07 -22.73
N ASP A 292 -22.77 -7.01 -22.27
CA ASP A 292 -23.07 -8.45 -22.25
C ASP A 292 -23.55 -8.93 -20.86
N ASP A 293 -23.48 -8.09 -19.81
CA ASP A 293 -24.00 -8.39 -18.45
C ASP A 293 -25.46 -7.92 -18.24
N VAL A 294 -26.16 -7.50 -19.30
CA VAL A 294 -27.63 -7.38 -19.29
C VAL A 294 -28.24 -8.73 -19.68
N GLU A 295 -27.97 -9.76 -18.88
CA GLU A 295 -28.78 -10.97 -18.88
C GLU A 295 -30.16 -10.60 -18.35
N THR A 296 -31.15 -10.95 -19.15
CA THR A 296 -32.58 -10.73 -18.97
C THR A 296 -33.05 -11.27 -17.62
N ASP A 297 -33.63 -10.34 -16.85
CA ASP A 297 -34.50 -10.58 -15.71
C ASP A 297 -35.70 -11.44 -16.17
N ASP A 298 -35.62 -12.76 -15.97
CA ASP A 298 -36.77 -13.66 -16.04
C ASP A 298 -36.85 -14.42 -14.72
N GLU A 299 -37.85 -14.02 -13.93
CA GLU A 299 -38.22 -14.61 -12.66
C GLU A 299 -38.43 -16.13 -12.79
N THR A 300 -37.85 -16.91 -11.87
CA THR A 300 -38.58 -18.03 -11.27
C THR A 300 -38.11 -18.32 -9.85
N ASP A 301 -39.13 -18.55 -9.02
CA ASP A 301 -39.15 -18.62 -7.57
C ASP A 301 -38.94 -20.07 -7.07
N ILE A 302 -38.59 -20.18 -5.78
CA ILE A 302 -38.71 -21.32 -4.85
C ILE A 302 -37.62 -22.42 -4.84
N GLY A 303 -36.98 -22.58 -3.68
CA GLY A 303 -36.47 -23.89 -3.21
C GLY A 303 -35.44 -23.84 -2.09
N GLU A 304 -35.89 -23.90 -0.83
CA GLU A 304 -35.09 -24.08 0.39
C GLU A 304 -34.12 -25.28 0.31
N GLU A 305 -32.88 -25.12 0.78
CA GLU A 305 -32.07 -26.15 1.48
C GLU A 305 -30.79 -25.50 2.04
N GLU A 306 -30.94 -24.76 3.15
CA GLU A 306 -29.87 -24.51 4.12
C GLU A 306 -29.70 -25.80 4.95
N GLU A 307 -28.67 -26.59 4.72
CA GLU A 307 -28.07 -27.42 5.77
C GLU A 307 -26.69 -27.98 5.36
N THR A 308 -25.70 -27.77 6.24
CA THR A 308 -24.42 -28.49 6.39
C THR A 308 -23.22 -28.10 5.52
N LEU A 309 -22.48 -27.07 5.94
CA LEU A 309 -21.07 -26.85 5.57
C LEU A 309 -20.23 -26.32 6.77
N GLU A 310 -20.62 -26.69 8.00
CA GLU A 310 -19.90 -26.35 9.23
C GLU A 310 -18.95 -27.47 9.73
N GLU A 311 -18.81 -28.60 9.02
CA GLU A 311 -17.98 -29.73 9.50
C GLU A 311 -16.63 -29.93 8.82
N GLU A 312 -16.22 -29.10 7.85
CA GLU A 312 -14.94 -29.29 7.12
C GLU A 312 -13.83 -28.28 7.44
N ILE A 313 -14.01 -27.42 8.46
CA ILE A 313 -12.99 -26.45 8.91
C ILE A 313 -12.26 -26.92 10.20
N ALA A 314 -12.48 -28.17 10.62
CA ALA A 314 -11.89 -28.72 11.85
C ALA A 314 -11.11 -30.05 11.69
N ALA A 315 -10.51 -30.30 10.53
CA ALA A 315 -9.61 -31.45 10.31
C ALA A 315 -8.25 -31.05 9.73
#